data_AF-A0A2Z6RNH8-F1
#
_entry.id   AF-A0A2Z6RNH8-F1
#
_cell.length_a   1.000
_cell.length_b   1.000
_cell.length_c   1.000
_cell.angle_alpha   90.00
_cell.angle_beta   90.00
_cell.angle_gamma   90.00
#
_symmetry.space_group_name_H-M   'P 1'
#
loop_
_entity.id
_entity.type
_entity.pdbx_description
1 polymer ?
#
loop_
_entity_poly.entity_id
_entity_poly.type
_entity_poly.pdbx_seq_one_letter_code
_entity_poly.pdbx_strand_id
1 'polypeptide(L)'
;MSSTSTGDAEEALLLNLIFKLQDPVPQYVLGCLPAIATIGASPDDGLMNKIMWILRSLGSPFSGLFYYCNVGQKEMVAYWLTANNFFFQNENILYRPFGHHAMKLALTPRQKRYMRECIAEATVLDRLSSLASAYYIAVGIFAGIARVAGAVGDPCTVKDWPYIPLALSWTVPVICVRVFNGNVVFKDPRHIFHFDKQKDIDSDESDEEKIEKDEMEIMDEEMGGYEKQKIRVKKFREDILNSKIAHTMLTAAFSMLMPWLSVILAYFTKPIGFACRSKFLTVVCSIWTFNSLMAYVLHVKGERTVSGNKYIHGWFCLSGAIIIILFSLFGLLSNTQLWWKILFGDICNVNNC
;
A
#
# COMPACT_ATOMS: atom_id res chain seq x y z
N MET A 1 37.25 -35.67 23.28
CA MET A 1 36.86 -35.09 21.98
C MET A 1 35.56 -35.75 21.54
N SER A 2 34.43 -35.08 21.75
CA SER A 2 33.15 -35.39 21.09
C SER A 2 32.22 -34.21 21.34
N SER A 3 32.26 -33.24 20.44
CA SER A 3 31.43 -32.03 20.44
C SER A 3 30.99 -31.77 19.00
N THR A 4 30.19 -32.68 18.44
CA THR A 4 29.65 -32.61 17.07
C THR A 4 28.28 -33.28 17.00
N SER A 5 27.31 -32.82 17.80
CA SER A 5 25.93 -33.33 17.68
C SER A 5 24.83 -32.28 17.82
N THR A 6 25.15 -31.05 18.23
CA THR A 6 24.17 -29.96 18.37
C THR A 6 24.07 -29.08 17.12
N GLY A 7 25.19 -28.81 16.44
CA GLY A 7 25.21 -28.01 15.21
C GLY A 7 24.47 -28.67 14.03
N ASP A 8 24.70 -29.96 13.80
CA ASP A 8 24.09 -30.70 12.68
C ASP A 8 22.57 -30.87 12.84
N ALA A 9 22.09 -30.94 14.09
CA ALA A 9 20.68 -31.04 14.40
C ALA A 9 19.95 -29.70 14.19
N GLU A 10 20.55 -28.57 14.57
CA GLU A 10 20.02 -27.24 14.31
C GLU A 10 20.02 -26.90 12.82
N GLU A 11 21.07 -27.28 12.08
CA GLU A 11 21.17 -27.08 10.63
C GLU A 11 20.11 -27.92 9.87
N ALA A 12 19.87 -29.17 10.29
CA ALA A 12 18.80 -30.01 9.74
C ALA A 12 17.40 -29.47 10.09
N LEU A 13 17.22 -28.84 11.24
CA LEU A 13 15.95 -28.21 11.65
C LEU A 13 15.70 -26.93 10.85
N LEU A 14 16.73 -26.10 10.64
CA LEU A 14 16.71 -24.91 9.79
C LEU A 14 16.40 -25.27 8.34
N LEU A 15 17.05 -26.30 7.80
CA LEU A 15 16.78 -26.78 6.44
C LEU A 15 15.35 -27.31 6.31
N ASN A 16 14.86 -28.11 7.27
CA ASN A 16 13.47 -28.56 7.28
C ASN A 16 12.48 -27.40 7.43
N LEU A 17 12.81 -26.38 8.22
CA LEU A 17 12.00 -25.17 8.36
C LEU A 17 11.96 -24.40 7.04
N ILE A 18 13.10 -24.24 6.35
CA ILE A 18 13.20 -23.59 5.04
C ILE A 18 12.40 -24.37 3.99
N PHE A 19 12.49 -25.71 3.98
CA PHE A 19 11.69 -26.56 3.09
C PHE A 19 10.19 -26.47 3.36
N LYS A 20 9.76 -26.40 4.64
CA LYS A 20 8.36 -26.17 5.01
C LYS A 20 7.90 -24.75 4.68
N LEU A 21 8.75 -23.75 4.83
CA LEU A 21 8.44 -22.38 4.43
C LEU A 21 8.21 -22.30 2.90
N GLN A 22 8.83 -23.17 2.11
CA GLN A 22 8.55 -23.29 0.68
C GLN A 22 7.20 -23.95 0.34
N ASP A 23 6.39 -24.37 1.32
CA ASP A 23 5.05 -24.88 1.05
C ASP A 23 4.06 -23.74 0.72
N PRO A 24 3.04 -24.01 -0.13
CA PRO A 24 2.13 -22.97 -0.63
C PRO A 24 1.30 -22.28 0.47
N VAL A 25 1.03 -22.97 1.59
CA VAL A 25 0.24 -22.40 2.71
C VAL A 25 1.04 -21.34 3.47
N PRO A 26 2.28 -21.60 3.95
CA PRO A 26 3.16 -20.56 4.48
C PRO A 26 3.41 -19.40 3.51
N GLN A 27 3.57 -19.66 2.21
CA GLN A 27 3.73 -18.61 1.19
C GLN A 27 2.55 -17.63 1.15
N TYR A 28 1.32 -18.12 1.30
CA TYR A 28 0.14 -17.26 1.29
C TYR A 28 0.02 -16.46 2.59
N VAL A 29 0.10 -17.15 3.73
CA VAL A 29 -0.13 -16.54 5.06
C VAL A 29 0.99 -15.58 5.45
N LEU A 30 2.25 -15.95 5.20
CA LEU A 30 3.42 -15.16 5.60
C LEU A 30 3.93 -14.25 4.47
N GLY A 31 3.65 -14.61 3.22
CA GLY A 31 4.13 -13.87 2.05
C GLY A 31 3.12 -12.84 1.52
N CYS A 32 1.85 -13.21 1.40
CA CYS A 32 0.86 -12.38 0.71
C CYS A 32 0.08 -11.49 1.67
N LEU A 33 -0.38 -12.03 2.80
CA LEU A 33 -1.20 -11.26 3.75
C LEU A 33 -0.47 -10.04 4.32
N PRO A 34 0.81 -10.12 4.74
CA PRO A 34 1.47 -8.94 5.28
C PRO A 34 1.78 -7.90 4.20
N ALA A 35 2.10 -8.32 2.97
CA ALA A 35 2.22 -7.41 1.83
C ALA A 35 0.90 -6.64 1.59
N ILE A 36 -0.22 -7.37 1.54
CA ILE A 36 -1.57 -6.80 1.36
C ILE A 36 -1.95 -5.86 2.51
N ALA A 37 -1.65 -6.25 3.75
CA ALA A 37 -1.90 -5.42 4.93
C ALA A 37 -1.05 -4.13 4.90
N THR A 38 0.20 -4.21 4.46
CA THR A 38 1.12 -3.07 4.42
C THR A 38 0.67 -2.04 3.38
N ILE A 39 0.33 -2.47 2.15
CA ILE A 39 -0.17 -1.56 1.11
C ILE A 39 -1.49 -0.90 1.51
N GLY A 40 -2.33 -1.60 2.28
CA GLY A 40 -3.63 -1.13 2.73
C GLY A 40 -3.63 -0.44 4.08
N ALA A 41 -2.46 -0.15 4.67
CA ALA A 41 -2.42 0.53 5.96
C ALA A 41 -2.94 1.97 5.82
N SER A 42 -4.04 2.26 6.52
CA SER A 42 -4.64 3.58 6.66
C SER A 42 -4.73 4.01 8.13
N PRO A 43 -4.75 5.32 8.40
CA PRO A 43 -5.03 5.84 9.73
C PRO A 43 -6.52 5.91 10.04
N ASP A 44 -7.39 5.48 9.12
CA ASP A 44 -8.84 5.48 9.32
C ASP A 44 -9.24 4.64 10.54
N ASP A 45 -10.16 5.16 11.34
CA ASP A 45 -10.71 4.45 12.48
C ASP A 45 -11.70 3.36 12.05
N GLY A 46 -11.72 2.24 12.78
CA GLY A 46 -12.62 1.12 12.55
C GLY A 46 -12.11 0.08 11.54
N LEU A 47 -12.40 -1.19 11.82
CA LEU A 47 -11.96 -2.32 11.01
C LEU A 47 -12.47 -2.25 9.56
N MET A 48 -13.73 -1.86 9.37
CA MET A 48 -14.35 -1.83 8.04
C MET A 48 -13.68 -0.80 7.12
N ASN A 49 -13.35 0.38 7.62
CA ASN A 49 -12.67 1.41 6.82
C ASN A 49 -11.27 0.95 6.39
N LYS A 50 -10.55 0.28 7.30
CA LYS A 50 -9.24 -0.33 6.98
C LYS A 50 -9.36 -1.43 5.93
N ILE A 51 -10.36 -2.30 6.05
CA ILE A 51 -10.63 -3.33 5.03
C ILE A 51 -10.95 -2.69 3.68
N MET A 52 -11.79 -1.65 3.65
CA MET A 52 -12.09 -0.92 2.41
C MET A 52 -10.83 -0.29 1.80
N TRP A 53 -9.90 0.21 2.61
CA TRP A 53 -8.63 0.73 2.12
C TRP A 53 -7.70 -0.35 1.58
N ILE A 54 -7.65 -1.51 2.22
CA ILE A 54 -6.95 -2.70 1.71
C ILE A 54 -7.52 -3.10 0.35
N LEU A 55 -8.85 -3.22 0.24
CA LEU A 55 -9.53 -3.57 -1.01
C LEU A 55 -9.24 -2.55 -2.11
N ARG A 56 -9.31 -1.25 -1.82
CA ARG A 56 -8.95 -0.20 -2.78
C ARG A 56 -7.51 -0.35 -3.26
N SER A 57 -6.58 -0.54 -2.34
CA SER A 57 -5.14 -0.61 -2.63
C SER A 57 -4.80 -1.85 -3.44
N LEU A 58 -5.45 -2.98 -3.15
CA LEU A 58 -5.32 -4.22 -3.92
C LEU A 58 -6.02 -4.13 -5.29
N GLY A 59 -7.15 -3.43 -5.39
CA GLY A 59 -7.87 -3.24 -6.65
C GLY A 59 -7.17 -2.28 -7.61
N SER A 60 -6.38 -1.34 -7.09
CA SER A 60 -5.62 -0.35 -7.85
C SER A 60 -4.19 -0.24 -7.31
N PRO A 61 -3.22 -0.97 -7.91
CA PRO A 61 -1.82 -0.90 -7.51
C PRO A 61 -1.26 0.53 -7.47
N PHE A 62 -1.61 1.38 -8.44
CA PHE A 62 -1.20 2.78 -8.41
C PHE A 62 -1.66 3.50 -7.14
N SER A 63 -2.93 3.33 -6.74
CA SER A 63 -3.47 3.96 -5.53
C SER A 63 -2.78 3.45 -4.26
N GLY A 64 -2.47 2.14 -4.19
CA GLY A 64 -1.73 1.55 -3.08
C GLY A 64 -0.27 2.03 -3.00
N LEU A 65 0.40 2.20 -4.14
CA LEU A 65 1.79 2.65 -4.21
C LEU A 65 1.94 4.16 -4.03
N PHE A 66 0.94 4.94 -4.43
CA PHE A 66 1.04 6.40 -4.54
C PHE A 66 1.50 7.03 -3.23
N TYR A 67 0.84 6.69 -2.12
CA TYR A 67 1.14 7.22 -0.80
C TYR A 67 2.60 6.96 -0.40
N TYR A 68 3.07 5.73 -0.52
CA TYR A 68 4.40 5.34 -0.06
C TYR A 68 5.53 5.81 -0.96
N CYS A 69 5.30 5.88 -2.27
CA CYS A 69 6.34 6.26 -3.23
C CYS A 69 6.41 7.78 -3.44
N ASN A 70 5.27 8.48 -3.41
CA ASN A 70 5.21 9.88 -3.85
C ASN A 70 5.13 10.90 -2.71
N VAL A 71 4.77 10.46 -1.50
CA VAL A 71 4.64 11.34 -0.33
C VAL A 71 5.90 11.24 0.52
N GLY A 72 6.53 12.37 0.81
CA GLY A 72 7.70 12.38 1.68
C GLY A 72 7.34 12.08 3.14
N GLN A 73 8.30 11.58 3.93
CA GLN A 73 8.11 11.26 5.35
C GLN A 73 7.54 12.44 6.17
N LYS A 74 7.97 13.68 5.85
CA LYS A 74 7.50 14.91 6.51
C LYS A 74 6.08 15.33 6.08
N GLU A 75 5.59 14.79 4.98
CA GLU A 75 4.31 15.13 4.34
C GLU A 75 3.27 14.01 4.54
N MET A 76 3.70 12.88 5.12
CA MET A 76 2.94 11.65 5.29
C MET A 76 1.58 11.87 5.97
N VAL A 77 1.53 12.71 7.01
CA VAL A 77 0.28 13.04 7.72
C VAL A 77 -0.60 13.97 6.89
N ALA A 78 0.00 14.95 6.22
CA ALA A 78 -0.71 15.91 5.38
C ALA A 78 -1.44 15.23 4.22
N TYR A 79 -0.91 14.10 3.73
CA TYR A 79 -1.56 13.32 2.70
C TYR A 79 -3.01 12.97 3.06
N TRP A 80 -3.30 12.62 4.31
CA TRP A 80 -4.64 12.17 4.69
C TRP A 80 -5.69 13.30 4.78
N LEU A 81 -5.26 14.56 4.61
CA LEU A 81 -6.13 15.73 4.63
C LEU A 81 -6.78 16.00 3.27
N THR A 82 -7.99 16.58 3.32
CA THR A 82 -8.70 17.09 2.13
C THR A 82 -8.11 18.42 1.66
N ALA A 83 -8.35 18.78 0.39
CA ALA A 83 -7.84 20.02 -0.22
C ALA A 83 -8.21 21.29 0.56
N ASN A 84 -9.37 21.29 1.24
CA ASN A 84 -9.85 22.43 2.04
C ASN A 84 -8.94 22.79 3.23
N ASN A 85 -8.06 21.88 3.64
CA ASN A 85 -7.08 22.12 4.70
C ASN A 85 -5.82 22.83 4.20
N PHE A 86 -5.74 23.19 2.92
CA PHE A 86 -4.57 23.82 2.33
C PHE A 86 -4.95 25.13 1.64
N PHE A 87 -4.05 26.12 1.71
CA PHE A 87 -4.25 27.42 1.08
C PHE A 87 -2.97 27.98 0.48
N PHE A 88 -3.13 28.69 -0.63
CA PHE A 88 -2.08 29.38 -1.37
C PHE A 88 -2.51 30.83 -1.56
N GLN A 89 -1.65 31.81 -1.20
CA GLN A 89 -1.96 33.24 -1.35
C GLN A 89 -3.33 33.65 -0.77
N ASN A 90 -3.67 33.12 0.42
CA ASN A 90 -4.95 33.32 1.12
C ASN A 90 -6.20 32.71 0.45
N GLU A 91 -6.05 31.95 -0.63
CA GLU A 91 -7.12 31.19 -1.27
C GLU A 91 -7.00 29.69 -1.05
N ASN A 92 -8.13 28.98 -0.98
CA ASN A 92 -8.13 27.52 -0.91
C ASN A 92 -7.64 26.94 -2.23
N ILE A 93 -6.78 25.94 -2.16
CA ILE A 93 -6.38 25.21 -3.37
C ILE A 93 -7.50 24.27 -3.82
N LEU A 94 -7.67 24.11 -5.13
CA LEU A 94 -8.70 23.24 -5.68
C LEU A 94 -8.38 21.75 -5.54
N TYR A 95 -7.10 21.39 -5.48
CA TYR A 95 -6.61 20.01 -5.50
C TYR A 95 -5.59 19.77 -4.40
N ARG A 96 -5.47 18.53 -3.95
CA ARG A 96 -4.49 18.13 -2.92
C ARG A 96 -3.06 18.32 -3.45
N PRO A 97 -2.11 18.81 -2.62
CA PRO A 97 -0.81 19.29 -3.08
C PRO A 97 0.22 18.15 -3.25
N PHE A 98 -0.11 17.07 -3.96
CA PHE A 98 0.73 15.88 -4.10
C PHE A 98 0.85 15.40 -5.57
N GLY A 99 1.96 14.74 -5.89
CA GLY A 99 2.24 14.20 -7.23
C GLY A 99 2.23 15.27 -8.33
N HIS A 100 1.28 15.20 -9.26
CA HIS A 100 1.18 16.19 -10.35
C HIS A 100 0.85 17.61 -9.88
N HIS A 101 0.15 17.71 -8.75
CA HIS A 101 -0.24 18.99 -8.14
C HIS A 101 0.66 19.33 -6.95
N ALA A 102 1.88 18.79 -6.90
CA ALA A 102 2.77 18.92 -5.75
C ALA A 102 3.05 20.39 -5.38
N MET A 103 2.90 20.71 -4.10
CA MET A 103 3.28 22.00 -3.53
C MET A 103 4.06 21.80 -2.23
N LYS A 104 4.94 22.75 -1.91
CA LYS A 104 5.74 22.72 -0.69
C LYS A 104 4.89 23.12 0.51
N LEU A 105 4.80 22.23 1.51
CA LEU A 105 4.12 22.53 2.76
C LEU A 105 4.95 23.50 3.63
N ALA A 106 4.37 24.62 4.02
CA ALA A 106 4.96 25.60 4.93
C ALA A 106 4.33 25.44 6.33
N LEU A 107 4.77 24.41 7.06
CA LEU A 107 4.22 24.04 8.37
C LEU A 107 4.73 24.94 9.50
N THR A 108 3.83 25.41 10.36
CA THR A 108 4.17 26.10 11.61
C THR A 108 4.73 25.11 12.65
N PRO A 109 5.48 25.57 13.68
CA PRO A 109 5.96 24.70 14.75
C PRO A 109 4.84 23.91 15.45
N ARG A 110 3.67 24.55 15.65
CA ARG A 110 2.47 23.92 16.24
C ARG A 110 1.94 22.78 15.34
N GLN A 111 1.79 23.02 14.03
CA GLN A 111 1.38 21.99 13.07
C GLN A 111 2.35 20.80 13.02
N LYS A 112 3.68 21.07 13.06
CA LYS A 112 4.70 20.01 13.12
C LYS A 112 4.61 19.17 14.40
N ARG A 113 4.17 19.76 15.52
CA ARG A 113 3.96 19.02 16.77
C ARG A 113 2.76 18.08 16.62
N TYR A 114 1.61 18.58 16.18
CA TYR A 114 0.42 17.76 15.95
C TYR A 114 0.65 16.63 14.95
N MET A 115 1.33 16.91 13.83
CA MET A 115 1.66 15.86 12.87
C MET A 115 2.55 14.77 13.47
N ARG A 116 3.48 15.11 14.38
CA ARG A 116 4.30 14.10 15.05
C ARG A 116 3.47 13.20 15.98
N GLU A 117 2.42 13.72 16.59
CA GLU A 117 1.53 12.94 17.46
C GLU A 117 0.67 11.92 16.68
N CYS A 118 0.52 12.11 15.36
CA CYS A 118 -0.14 11.15 14.46
C CYS A 118 0.76 10.02 13.97
N ILE A 119 2.08 10.12 14.18
CA ILE A 119 3.07 9.18 13.67
C ILE A 119 3.52 8.25 14.78
N ALA A 120 3.56 6.96 14.49
CA ALA A 120 4.17 5.95 15.34
C ALA A 120 5.21 5.16 14.54
N GLU A 121 6.17 4.60 15.26
CA GLU A 121 7.10 3.65 14.69
C GLU A 121 6.40 2.29 14.52
N ALA A 122 6.61 1.67 13.35
CA ALA A 122 6.15 0.34 13.02
C ALA A 122 6.76 -0.66 14.01
N THR A 123 5.92 -1.55 14.52
CA THR A 123 6.35 -2.56 15.48
C THR A 123 7.41 -3.47 14.87
N VAL A 124 8.23 -4.10 15.72
CA VAL A 124 9.21 -5.12 15.27
C VAL A 124 8.49 -6.24 14.51
N LEU A 125 7.31 -6.65 15.00
CA LEU A 125 6.49 -7.67 14.36
C LEU A 125 6.05 -7.25 12.95
N ASP A 126 5.62 -6.00 12.76
CA ASP A 126 5.23 -5.48 11.45
C ASP A 126 6.40 -5.51 10.47
N ARG A 127 7.60 -5.13 10.93
CA ARG A 127 8.81 -5.12 10.09
C ARG A 127 9.25 -6.53 9.71
N LEU A 128 9.25 -7.46 10.67
CA LEU A 128 9.57 -8.88 10.42
C LEU A 128 8.56 -9.53 9.48
N SER A 129 7.27 -9.24 9.66
CA SER A 129 6.20 -9.74 8.79
C SER A 129 6.34 -9.21 7.36
N SER A 130 6.69 -7.92 7.20
CA SER A 130 6.98 -7.31 5.89
C SER A 130 8.24 -7.92 5.25
N LEU A 131 9.28 -8.21 6.04
CA LEU A 131 10.50 -8.89 5.58
C LEU A 131 10.22 -10.33 5.11
N ALA A 132 9.36 -11.06 5.83
CA ALA A 132 8.91 -12.37 5.38
C ALA A 132 8.22 -12.28 4.01
N SER A 133 7.39 -11.26 3.80
CA SER A 133 6.79 -10.99 2.48
C SER A 133 7.84 -10.71 1.40
N ALA A 134 8.84 -9.87 1.68
CA ALA A 134 9.94 -9.62 0.74
C ALA A 134 10.69 -10.91 0.38
N TYR A 135 10.97 -11.76 1.37
CA TYR A 135 11.61 -13.06 1.15
C TYR A 135 10.81 -13.93 0.18
N TYR A 136 9.50 -14.09 0.40
CA TYR A 136 8.65 -14.91 -0.48
C TYR A 136 8.53 -14.36 -1.89
N ILE A 137 8.45 -13.03 -2.03
CA ILE A 137 8.45 -12.38 -3.35
C ILE A 137 9.78 -12.67 -4.07
N ALA A 138 10.91 -12.51 -3.37
CA ALA A 138 12.23 -12.76 -3.95
C ALA A 138 12.41 -14.24 -4.35
N VAL A 139 12.04 -15.19 -3.47
CA VAL A 139 12.06 -16.62 -3.78
C VAL A 139 11.18 -16.93 -4.98
N GLY A 140 10.00 -16.30 -5.09
CA GLY A 140 9.14 -16.42 -6.27
C GLY A 140 9.85 -15.97 -7.55
N ILE A 141 10.44 -14.78 -7.56
CA ILE A 141 11.18 -14.25 -8.72
C ILE A 141 12.32 -15.19 -9.14
N PHE A 142 13.18 -15.58 -8.20
CA PHE A 142 14.33 -16.44 -8.52
C PHE A 142 13.91 -17.84 -8.96
N ALA A 143 12.90 -18.44 -8.32
CA ALA A 143 12.37 -19.73 -8.73
C ALA A 143 11.76 -19.68 -10.14
N GLY A 144 11.02 -18.62 -10.46
CA GLY A 144 10.46 -18.40 -11.79
C GLY A 144 11.55 -18.29 -12.86
N ILE A 145 12.57 -17.45 -12.63
CA ILE A 145 13.70 -17.29 -13.56
C ILE A 145 14.48 -18.59 -13.73
N ALA A 146 14.79 -19.29 -12.64
CA ALA A 146 15.55 -20.54 -12.68
C ALA A 146 14.83 -21.63 -13.49
N ARG A 147 13.50 -21.70 -13.40
CA ARG A 147 12.70 -22.64 -14.20
C ARG A 147 12.64 -22.25 -15.67
N VAL A 148 12.46 -20.96 -15.98
CA VAL A 148 12.48 -20.48 -17.37
C VAL A 148 13.84 -20.75 -18.03
N ALA A 149 14.93 -20.59 -17.27
CA ALA A 149 16.29 -20.87 -17.72
C ALA A 149 16.63 -22.37 -17.80
N GLY A 150 15.75 -23.27 -17.34
CA GLY A 150 16.02 -24.70 -17.27
C GLY A 150 17.08 -25.10 -16.25
N ALA A 151 17.40 -24.20 -15.30
CA ALA A 151 18.45 -24.41 -14.30
C ALA A 151 17.98 -25.27 -13.10
N VAL A 152 16.68 -25.31 -12.82
CA VAL A 152 16.10 -26.04 -11.69
C VAL A 152 14.75 -26.65 -12.09
N GLY A 153 14.55 -27.92 -11.72
CA GLY A 153 13.31 -28.67 -11.95
C GLY A 153 13.37 -29.49 -13.23
N ASP A 154 13.03 -30.78 -13.11
CA ASP A 154 12.75 -31.63 -14.27
C ASP A 154 11.54 -31.03 -15.02
N PRO A 155 11.42 -31.11 -16.36
CA PRO A 155 10.25 -30.64 -17.11
C PRO A 155 8.92 -31.22 -16.57
N CYS A 156 9.02 -32.35 -15.86
CA CYS A 156 7.94 -33.09 -15.24
C CYS A 156 7.75 -32.81 -13.73
N THR A 157 8.49 -31.86 -13.14
CA THR A 157 8.31 -31.56 -11.70
C THR A 157 7.03 -30.76 -11.43
N VAL A 158 6.03 -31.48 -10.91
CA VAL A 158 4.67 -31.02 -10.59
C VAL A 158 4.61 -30.05 -9.39
N LYS A 159 5.72 -29.81 -8.67
CA LYS A 159 5.70 -28.92 -7.49
C LYS A 159 5.50 -27.47 -7.95
N ASP A 160 4.40 -26.86 -7.51
CA ASP A 160 4.09 -25.47 -7.80
C ASP A 160 5.05 -24.52 -7.06
N TRP A 161 5.36 -23.39 -7.71
CA TRP A 161 6.23 -22.35 -7.17
C TRP A 161 5.40 -21.11 -6.78
N PRO A 162 5.94 -20.16 -5.99
CA PRO A 162 5.15 -19.09 -5.36
C PRO A 162 4.63 -18.03 -6.35
N TYR A 163 3.60 -18.36 -7.12
CA TYR A 163 3.00 -17.44 -8.10
C TYR A 163 2.28 -16.25 -7.47
N ILE A 164 1.55 -16.46 -6.38
CA ILE A 164 0.79 -15.38 -5.73
C ILE A 164 1.75 -14.34 -5.12
N PRO A 165 2.80 -14.74 -4.36
CA PRO A 165 3.84 -13.80 -3.96
C PRO A 165 4.48 -13.07 -5.15
N LEU A 166 4.80 -13.79 -6.25
CA LEU A 166 5.35 -13.13 -7.44
C LEU A 166 4.39 -12.10 -8.06
N ALA A 167 3.10 -12.41 -8.13
CA ALA A 167 2.08 -11.49 -8.62
C ALA A 167 1.98 -10.23 -7.74
N LEU A 168 2.38 -10.30 -6.47
CA LEU A 168 2.49 -9.18 -5.54
C LEU A 168 3.86 -8.49 -5.57
N SER A 169 4.75 -8.80 -6.52
CA SER A 169 6.07 -8.14 -6.63
C SER A 169 6.02 -6.61 -6.75
N TRP A 170 4.92 -6.06 -7.27
CA TRP A 170 4.69 -4.62 -7.31
C TRP A 170 4.59 -3.99 -5.91
N THR A 171 4.36 -4.76 -4.85
CA THR A 171 4.29 -4.27 -3.45
C THR A 171 5.66 -4.05 -2.81
N VAL A 172 6.75 -4.51 -3.44
CA VAL A 172 8.12 -4.41 -2.92
C VAL A 172 8.51 -2.99 -2.49
N PRO A 173 8.24 -1.91 -3.26
CA PRO A 173 8.60 -0.56 -2.84
C PRO A 173 7.96 -0.17 -1.50
N VAL A 174 6.71 -0.58 -1.26
CA VAL A 174 5.99 -0.29 -0.01
C VAL A 174 6.61 -1.06 1.15
N ILE A 175 6.96 -2.32 0.93
CA ILE A 175 7.66 -3.15 1.92
C ILE A 175 9.01 -2.52 2.28
N CYS A 176 9.79 -2.08 1.29
CA CYS A 176 11.06 -1.40 1.53
C CYS A 176 10.88 -0.11 2.34
N VAL A 177 9.92 0.74 1.96
CA VAL A 177 9.60 1.96 2.73
C VAL A 177 9.21 1.62 4.17
N ARG A 178 8.39 0.58 4.37
CA ARG A 178 7.95 0.14 5.71
C ARG A 178 9.11 -0.35 6.56
N VAL A 179 10.00 -1.16 6.00
CA VAL A 179 11.13 -1.77 6.71
C VAL A 179 12.21 -0.73 7.05
N PHE A 180 12.57 0.14 6.10
CA PHE A 180 13.67 1.10 6.27
C PHE A 180 13.24 2.40 6.95
N ASN A 181 12.08 2.97 6.61
CA ASN A 181 11.66 4.26 7.20
C ASN A 181 10.96 4.07 8.52
N GLY A 182 10.30 2.92 8.72
CA GLY A 182 9.68 2.56 9.99
C GLY A 182 8.48 3.39 10.44
N ASN A 183 8.18 4.54 9.84
CA ASN A 183 7.12 5.42 10.32
C ASN A 183 5.76 5.11 9.71
N VAL A 184 4.71 5.23 10.52
CA VAL A 184 3.32 4.92 10.15
C VAL A 184 2.40 6.01 10.70
N VAL A 185 1.41 6.45 9.92
CA VAL A 185 0.32 7.27 10.46
C VAL A 185 -0.67 6.32 11.12
N PHE A 186 -0.79 6.39 12.43
CA PHE A 186 -1.65 5.48 13.20
C PHE A 186 -2.92 6.15 13.73
N LYS A 187 -2.90 7.48 13.88
CA LYS A 187 -4.09 8.29 14.22
C LYS A 187 -4.55 9.08 13.02
N ASP A 188 -5.85 9.11 12.78
CA ASP A 188 -6.44 9.93 11.73
C ASP A 188 -6.23 11.43 12.01
N PRO A 189 -5.46 12.14 11.16
CA PRO A 189 -5.24 13.57 11.36
C PRO A 189 -6.51 14.39 11.11
N ARG A 190 -7.50 13.88 10.38
CA ARG A 190 -8.73 14.64 10.08
C ARG A 190 -9.45 15.03 11.36
N HIS A 191 -9.47 14.16 12.36
CA HIS A 191 -10.06 14.49 13.67
C HIS A 191 -9.30 15.64 14.34
N ILE A 192 -7.97 15.62 14.37
CA ILE A 192 -7.18 16.66 15.06
C ILE A 192 -7.36 18.03 14.41
N PHE A 193 -7.41 18.10 13.09
CA PHE A 193 -7.63 19.37 12.37
C PHE A 193 -9.10 19.83 12.37
N HIS A 194 -10.05 18.98 12.80
CA HIS A 194 -11.48 19.31 12.90
C HIS A 194 -11.98 19.52 14.34
N PHE A 195 -11.37 18.91 15.37
CA PHE A 195 -11.86 18.91 16.76
C PHE A 195 -11.61 20.22 17.53
N ASP A 196 -10.66 21.06 17.12
CA ASP A 196 -10.53 22.43 17.67
C ASP A 196 -11.71 23.34 17.28
N LYS A 197 -12.72 22.85 16.55
CA LYS A 197 -14.02 23.54 16.44
C LYS A 197 -14.98 23.26 17.60
N GLN A 198 -14.87 22.13 18.28
CA GLN A 198 -15.89 21.67 19.22
C GLN A 198 -15.49 21.91 20.68
N LYS A 199 -14.18 21.83 20.97
CA LYS A 199 -13.67 22.03 22.34
C LYS A 199 -13.80 23.46 22.85
N ASP A 200 -13.92 24.43 21.94
CA ASP A 200 -14.18 25.85 22.25
C ASP A 200 -15.68 26.20 22.18
N ILE A 201 -16.57 25.23 21.92
CA ILE A 201 -18.03 25.43 21.93
C ILE A 201 -18.66 24.79 23.19
N ASP A 202 -18.08 23.72 23.71
CA ASP A 202 -18.60 23.02 24.89
C ASP A 202 -18.04 23.56 26.23
N SER A 203 -17.37 24.72 26.24
CA SER A 203 -16.88 25.37 27.48
C SER A 203 -17.69 26.60 27.92
N ASP A 204 -18.75 26.98 27.21
CA ASP A 204 -19.56 28.18 27.51
C ASP A 204 -20.98 27.87 28.03
N GLU A 205 -21.13 26.87 28.90
CA GLU A 205 -22.30 26.80 29.79
C GLU A 205 -21.91 26.34 31.19
N SER A 206 -21.52 27.29 32.04
CA SER A 206 -21.98 27.38 33.44
C SER A 206 -21.38 28.61 34.12
N ASP A 207 -22.02 29.75 33.92
CA ASP A 207 -21.96 30.82 34.91
C ASP A 207 -22.78 30.38 36.13
N GLU A 208 -22.14 30.30 37.29
CA GLU A 208 -22.63 31.06 38.46
C GLU A 208 -21.55 31.19 39.55
N GLU A 209 -21.32 32.46 39.90
CA GLU A 209 -20.78 32.97 41.17
C GLU A 209 -19.26 33.08 41.41
N LYS A 210 -18.76 34.30 41.18
CA LYS A 210 -18.35 35.30 42.20
C LYS A 210 -16.93 35.89 42.07
N ILE A 211 -16.93 37.18 41.76
CA ILE A 211 -16.19 38.29 42.42
C ILE A 211 -14.70 38.46 42.05
N GLU A 212 -14.49 39.40 41.12
CA GLU A 212 -13.74 40.65 41.32
C GLU A 212 -12.24 40.55 41.66
N LYS A 213 -11.37 40.82 40.68
CA LYS A 213 -10.55 42.06 40.62
C LYS A 213 -9.51 42.06 39.50
N ASP A 214 -9.27 43.29 39.06
CA ASP A 214 -8.14 43.80 38.27
C ASP A 214 -8.23 43.70 36.74
N GLU A 215 -8.99 44.66 36.19
CA GLU A 215 -8.67 45.35 34.95
C GLU A 215 -7.21 45.84 34.98
N MET A 216 -6.31 45.27 34.16
CA MET A 216 -5.36 46.02 33.33
C MET A 216 -4.58 45.07 32.42
N GLU A 217 -5.12 44.76 31.25
CA GLU A 217 -4.31 44.91 30.03
C GLU A 217 -5.23 45.24 28.86
N ILE A 218 -5.02 46.45 28.39
CA ILE A 218 -5.76 47.18 27.39
C ILE A 218 -5.59 46.48 26.04
N MET A 219 -6.74 46.22 25.42
CA MET A 219 -7.00 46.33 23.98
C MET A 219 -5.84 45.93 23.05
N ASP A 220 -5.82 44.65 22.67
CA ASP A 220 -5.35 44.22 21.35
C ASP A 220 -6.29 43.16 20.75
N GLU A 221 -7.58 43.21 21.13
CA GLU A 221 -8.65 42.63 20.33
C GLU A 221 -9.22 43.69 19.40
N GLU A 222 -8.71 43.72 18.17
CA GLU A 222 -9.56 43.72 16.97
C GLU A 222 -8.67 43.53 15.73
N MET A 223 -8.83 42.36 15.08
CA MET A 223 -8.31 41.91 13.77
C MET A 223 -7.47 40.61 13.76
N GLY A 224 -7.78 39.67 14.65
CA GLY A 224 -7.27 38.29 14.59
C GLY A 224 -8.35 37.25 14.25
N GLY A 225 -9.21 37.52 13.26
CA GLY A 225 -10.33 36.63 12.93
C GLY A 225 -9.88 35.20 12.65
N TYR A 226 -10.31 34.25 13.49
CA TYR A 226 -10.52 32.81 13.24
C TYR A 226 -9.72 32.23 12.05
N GLU A 227 -8.39 32.32 12.05
CA GLU A 227 -7.60 31.70 10.99
C GLU A 227 -7.58 30.19 11.23
N LYS A 228 -8.54 29.52 10.58
CA LYS A 228 -8.60 28.06 10.34
C LYS A 228 -7.16 27.52 10.29
N GLN A 229 -6.83 26.49 11.08
CA GLN A 229 -5.50 25.82 11.12
C GLN A 229 -5.12 25.12 9.80
N LYS A 230 -5.30 25.78 8.66
CA LYS A 230 -4.94 25.31 7.35
C LYS A 230 -3.44 25.36 7.18
N ILE A 231 -2.94 24.51 6.32
CA ILE A 231 -1.53 24.43 5.97
C ILE A 231 -1.28 25.36 4.80
N ARG A 232 -0.41 26.36 5.01
CA ARG A 232 0.06 27.22 3.93
C ARG A 232 0.91 26.38 2.98
N VAL A 233 0.64 26.47 1.68
CA VAL A 233 1.45 25.83 0.66
C VAL A 233 2.19 26.87 -0.18
N LYS A 234 3.33 26.50 -0.75
CA LYS A 234 4.12 27.32 -1.66
C LYS A 234 4.38 26.51 -2.92
N LYS A 235 4.38 27.17 -4.09
CA LYS A 235 4.78 26.50 -5.34
C LYS A 235 6.21 25.99 -5.21
N PHE A 236 6.45 24.79 -5.73
CA PHE A 236 7.81 24.32 -5.94
C PHE A 236 8.45 25.11 -7.08
N ARG A 237 9.78 25.14 -7.09
CA ARG A 237 10.52 25.48 -8.30
C ARG A 237 10.25 24.43 -9.39
N GLU A 238 10.34 24.82 -10.64
CA GLU A 238 10.00 23.97 -11.79
C GLU A 238 10.82 22.67 -11.83
N ASP A 239 12.11 22.72 -11.49
CA ASP A 239 13.00 21.54 -11.40
C ASP A 239 12.46 20.48 -10.42
N ILE A 240 12.05 20.94 -9.23
CA ILE A 240 11.52 20.06 -8.17
C ILE A 240 10.13 19.54 -8.55
N LEU A 241 9.29 20.40 -9.13
CA LEU A 241 7.95 20.01 -9.59
C LEU A 241 8.03 18.94 -10.69
N ASN A 242 8.89 19.13 -11.69
CA ASN A 242 9.11 18.17 -12.76
C ASN A 242 9.63 16.83 -12.23
N SER A 243 10.52 16.86 -11.23
CA SER A 243 10.99 15.65 -10.55
C SER A 243 9.85 14.91 -9.84
N LYS A 244 8.96 15.63 -9.13
CA LYS A 244 7.77 15.03 -8.48
C LYS A 244 6.80 14.42 -9.49
N ILE A 245 6.54 15.12 -10.60
CA ILE A 245 5.72 14.64 -11.71
C ILE A 245 6.32 13.35 -12.30
N ALA A 246 7.62 13.37 -12.63
CA ALA A 246 8.31 12.20 -13.17
C ALA A 246 8.26 11.00 -12.21
N HIS A 247 8.40 11.24 -10.91
CA HIS A 247 8.29 10.17 -9.91
C HIS A 247 6.88 9.57 -9.83
N THR A 248 5.84 10.41 -9.98
CA THR A 248 4.45 9.93 -10.05
C THR A 248 4.18 9.15 -11.33
N MET A 249 4.70 9.61 -12.47
CA MET A 249 4.64 8.87 -13.74
C MET A 249 5.34 7.51 -13.62
N LEU A 250 6.52 7.47 -13.01
CA LEU A 250 7.27 6.24 -12.79
C LEU A 250 6.49 5.27 -11.88
N THR A 251 5.86 5.79 -10.83
CA THR A 251 5.00 4.98 -9.95
C THR A 251 3.84 4.36 -10.73
N ALA A 252 3.18 5.12 -11.61
CA ALA A 252 2.12 4.61 -12.46
C ALA A 252 2.62 3.56 -13.47
N ALA A 253 3.74 3.82 -14.13
CA ALA A 253 4.35 2.85 -15.04
C ALA A 253 4.72 1.55 -14.32
N PHE A 254 5.35 1.65 -13.14
CA PHE A 254 5.72 0.50 -12.32
C PHE A 254 4.49 -0.29 -11.88
N SER A 255 3.43 0.39 -11.42
CA SER A 255 2.19 -0.27 -10.97
C SER A 255 1.46 -1.00 -12.10
N MET A 256 1.60 -0.53 -13.34
CA MET A 256 1.04 -1.18 -14.52
C MET A 256 1.91 -2.34 -15.02
N LEU A 257 3.24 -2.18 -15.06
CA LEU A 257 4.14 -3.13 -15.72
C LEU A 257 4.58 -4.30 -14.82
N MET A 258 4.85 -4.04 -13.54
CA MET A 258 5.43 -5.05 -12.65
C MET A 258 4.56 -6.30 -12.47
N PRO A 259 3.22 -6.20 -12.36
CA PRO A 259 2.40 -7.40 -12.27
C PRO A 259 2.57 -8.35 -13.47
N TRP A 260 2.82 -7.82 -14.67
CA TRP A 260 2.97 -8.63 -15.89
C TRP A 260 4.22 -9.50 -15.91
N LEU A 261 5.22 -9.23 -15.06
CA LEU A 261 6.35 -10.14 -14.89
C LEU A 261 5.89 -11.54 -14.49
N SER A 262 4.84 -11.63 -13.67
CA SER A 262 4.23 -12.91 -13.28
C SER A 262 3.64 -13.67 -14.47
N VAL A 263 3.00 -12.96 -15.41
CA VAL A 263 2.42 -13.53 -16.63
C VAL A 263 3.51 -14.05 -17.55
N ILE A 264 4.56 -13.23 -17.78
CA ILE A 264 5.70 -13.59 -18.64
C ILE A 264 6.40 -14.84 -18.09
N LEU A 265 6.73 -14.84 -16.80
CA LEU A 265 7.38 -15.99 -16.17
C LEU A 265 6.49 -17.24 -16.21
N ALA A 266 5.19 -17.10 -15.92
CA ALA A 266 4.26 -18.22 -15.99
C ALA A 266 4.11 -18.79 -17.41
N TYR A 267 4.15 -17.95 -18.44
CA TYR A 267 4.00 -18.36 -19.83
C TYR A 267 5.21 -19.14 -20.35
N PHE A 268 6.43 -18.70 -20.00
CA PHE A 268 7.67 -19.35 -20.45
C PHE A 268 8.09 -20.55 -19.58
N THR A 269 7.43 -20.78 -18.44
CA THR A 269 7.69 -21.94 -17.60
C THR A 269 7.02 -23.18 -18.22
N LYS A 270 7.78 -24.25 -18.48
CA LYS A 270 7.25 -25.56 -18.89
C LYS A 270 6.66 -26.32 -17.68
N PRO A 271 5.70 -27.26 -17.87
CA PRO A 271 5.04 -27.71 -19.12
C PRO A 271 3.85 -26.86 -19.60
N ILE A 272 3.25 -27.19 -20.76
CA ILE A 272 2.18 -26.43 -21.46
C ILE A 272 0.99 -26.06 -20.56
N GLY A 273 0.64 -26.88 -19.56
CA GLY A 273 -0.40 -26.56 -18.57
C GLY A 273 -0.17 -25.24 -17.82
N PHE A 274 1.07 -24.75 -17.78
CA PHE A 274 1.43 -23.45 -17.19
C PHE A 274 0.97 -22.26 -18.04
N ALA A 275 0.74 -22.44 -19.34
CA ALA A 275 0.11 -21.42 -20.18
C ALA A 275 -1.34 -21.12 -19.75
N CYS A 276 -2.03 -22.08 -19.12
CA CYS A 276 -3.36 -21.82 -18.55
C CYS A 276 -3.28 -20.93 -17.31
N ARG A 277 -2.19 -21.03 -16.54
CA ARG A 277 -1.90 -20.15 -15.41
C ARG A 277 -1.56 -18.75 -15.86
N SER A 278 -0.77 -18.60 -16.93
CA SER A 278 -0.48 -17.28 -17.48
C SER A 278 -1.74 -16.60 -18.02
N LYS A 279 -2.68 -17.35 -18.63
CA LYS A 279 -4.01 -16.84 -19.02
C LYS A 279 -4.81 -16.36 -17.81
N PHE A 280 -4.81 -17.11 -16.71
CA PHE A 280 -5.47 -16.69 -15.47
C PHE A 280 -4.86 -15.38 -14.91
N LEU A 281 -3.53 -15.34 -14.80
CA LEU A 281 -2.81 -14.16 -14.32
C LEU A 281 -2.98 -12.95 -15.26
N THR A 282 -3.17 -13.18 -16.56
CA THR A 282 -3.46 -12.12 -17.54
C THR A 282 -4.75 -11.37 -17.19
N VAL A 283 -5.79 -12.08 -16.74
CA VAL A 283 -7.06 -11.45 -16.30
C VAL A 283 -6.80 -10.53 -15.10
N VAL A 284 -6.07 -11.02 -14.09
CA VAL A 284 -5.70 -10.22 -12.90
C VAL A 284 -4.89 -8.99 -13.29
N CYS A 285 -3.84 -9.16 -14.09
CA CYS A 285 -2.96 -8.06 -14.52
C CYS A 285 -3.70 -7.04 -15.39
N SER A 286 -4.68 -7.48 -16.19
CA SER A 286 -5.52 -6.57 -16.98
C SER A 286 -6.38 -5.67 -16.09
N ILE A 287 -7.02 -6.22 -15.05
CA ILE A 287 -7.79 -5.46 -14.06
C ILE A 287 -6.90 -4.42 -13.39
N TRP A 288 -5.72 -4.83 -12.92
CA TRP A 288 -4.75 -3.95 -12.28
C TRP A 288 -4.23 -2.84 -13.18
N THR A 289 -3.94 -3.16 -14.45
CA THR A 289 -3.47 -2.19 -15.44
C THR A 289 -4.54 -1.14 -15.72
N PHE A 290 -5.77 -1.58 -16.00
CA PHE A 290 -6.90 -0.69 -16.26
C PHE A 290 -7.18 0.23 -15.07
N ASN A 291 -7.25 -0.33 -13.85
CA ASN A 291 -7.52 0.46 -12.65
C ASN A 291 -6.38 1.43 -12.31
N SER A 292 -5.12 1.01 -12.48
CA SER A 292 -3.97 1.88 -12.28
C SER A 292 -3.95 3.05 -13.26
N LEU A 293 -4.24 2.79 -14.54
CA LEU A 293 -4.36 3.83 -15.56
C LEU A 293 -5.50 4.80 -15.23
N MET A 294 -6.68 4.28 -14.86
CA MET A 294 -7.81 5.11 -14.48
C MET A 294 -7.49 5.98 -13.25
N ALA A 295 -6.86 5.40 -12.22
CA ALA A 295 -6.45 6.13 -11.02
C ALA A 295 -5.43 7.22 -11.35
N TYR A 296 -4.45 6.94 -12.21
CA TYR A 296 -3.47 7.91 -12.67
C TYR A 296 -4.11 9.08 -13.45
N VAL A 297 -5.01 8.80 -14.39
CA VAL A 297 -5.73 9.83 -15.14
C VAL A 297 -6.56 10.73 -14.21
N LEU A 298 -7.24 10.14 -13.22
CA LEU A 298 -7.98 10.90 -12.21
C LEU A 298 -7.07 11.75 -11.33
N HIS A 299 -5.91 11.22 -10.96
CA HIS A 299 -4.90 11.96 -10.20
C HIS A 299 -4.37 13.18 -10.98
N VAL A 300 -4.10 13.02 -12.28
CA VAL A 300 -3.70 14.13 -13.17
C VAL A 300 -4.81 15.20 -13.23
N LYS A 301 -6.08 14.79 -13.34
CA LYS A 301 -7.24 15.72 -13.30
C LYS A 301 -7.40 16.46 -11.97
N GLY A 302 -6.81 15.94 -10.90
CA GLY A 302 -6.75 16.55 -9.59
C GLY A 302 -7.80 16.01 -8.62
N GLU A 303 -7.36 15.67 -7.41
CA GLU A 303 -8.18 15.08 -6.36
C GLU A 303 -8.44 16.07 -5.22
N ARG A 304 -9.68 16.15 -4.73
CA ARG A 304 -10.06 16.98 -3.57
C ARG A 304 -9.96 16.23 -2.24
N THR A 305 -10.12 14.92 -2.26
CA THR A 305 -10.16 14.02 -1.09
C THR A 305 -9.22 12.84 -1.32
N VAL A 306 -8.86 12.12 -0.25
CA VAL A 306 -7.93 10.97 -0.32
C VAL A 306 -8.53 9.78 -1.08
N SER A 307 -9.83 9.56 -0.90
CA SER A 307 -10.57 8.50 -1.61
C SER A 307 -11.02 8.93 -3.01
N GLY A 308 -10.92 10.22 -3.35
CA GLY A 308 -11.45 10.79 -4.58
C GLY A 308 -12.99 10.77 -4.62
N ASN A 309 -13.54 10.53 -5.80
CA ASN A 309 -14.98 10.36 -6.00
C ASN A 309 -15.47 9.04 -5.34
N LYS A 310 -16.61 9.09 -4.62
CA LYS A 310 -17.23 7.93 -3.98
C LYS A 310 -17.46 6.75 -4.95
N TYR A 311 -17.87 7.03 -6.19
CA TYR A 311 -18.08 5.97 -7.20
C TYR A 311 -16.78 5.29 -7.61
N ILE A 312 -15.71 6.07 -7.80
CA ILE A 312 -14.38 5.53 -8.12
C ILE A 312 -13.83 4.74 -6.94
N HIS A 313 -14.05 5.23 -5.71
CA HIS A 313 -13.69 4.50 -4.51
C HIS A 313 -14.39 3.15 -4.44
N GLY A 314 -15.71 3.11 -4.61
CA GLY A 314 -16.48 1.88 -4.67
C GLY A 314 -15.99 0.92 -5.76
N TRP A 315 -15.69 1.44 -6.96
CA TRP A 315 -15.16 0.64 -8.07
C TRP A 315 -13.82 -0.03 -7.75
N PHE A 316 -12.88 0.70 -7.15
CA PHE A 316 -11.59 0.13 -6.76
C PHE A 316 -11.75 -0.90 -5.62
N CYS A 317 -12.64 -0.67 -4.66
CA CYS A 317 -12.92 -1.65 -3.62
C CYS A 317 -13.55 -2.94 -4.18
N LEU A 318 -14.52 -2.82 -5.10
CA LEU A 318 -15.12 -3.95 -5.80
C LEU A 318 -14.07 -4.73 -6.59
N SER A 319 -13.21 -4.03 -7.32
CA SER A 319 -12.09 -4.64 -8.04
C SER A 319 -11.15 -5.39 -7.09
N GLY A 320 -10.83 -4.81 -5.93
CA GLY A 320 -10.04 -5.49 -4.90
C GLY A 320 -10.68 -6.77 -4.39
N ALA A 321 -11.99 -6.76 -4.16
CA ALA A 321 -12.74 -7.96 -3.75
C ALA A 321 -12.68 -9.04 -4.83
N ILE A 322 -12.83 -8.68 -6.10
CA ILE A 322 -12.66 -9.58 -7.24
C ILE A 322 -11.23 -10.17 -7.26
N ILE A 323 -10.20 -9.35 -7.05
CA ILE A 323 -8.81 -9.84 -6.99
C ILE A 323 -8.61 -10.85 -5.85
N ILE A 324 -9.19 -10.63 -4.66
CA ILE A 324 -9.11 -11.59 -3.55
C ILE A 324 -9.76 -12.92 -3.93
N ILE A 325 -10.94 -12.87 -4.56
CA ILE A 325 -11.64 -14.08 -5.03
C ILE A 325 -10.79 -14.81 -6.07
N LEU A 326 -10.22 -14.09 -7.04
CA LEU A 326 -9.36 -14.66 -8.07
C LEU A 326 -8.09 -15.27 -7.46
N PHE A 327 -7.45 -14.63 -6.50
CA PHE A 327 -6.28 -15.19 -5.81
C PHE A 327 -6.61 -16.40 -4.94
N SER A 328 -7.76 -16.39 -4.27
CA SER A 328 -8.25 -17.55 -3.52
C SER A 328 -8.50 -18.73 -4.45
N LEU A 329 -9.19 -18.50 -5.58
CA LEU A 329 -9.42 -19.50 -6.61
C LEU A 329 -8.10 -20.01 -7.19
N PHE A 330 -7.16 -19.13 -7.49
CA PHE A 330 -5.86 -19.49 -8.03
C PHE A 330 -5.03 -20.33 -7.04
N GLY A 331 -5.10 -20.03 -5.74
CA GLY A 331 -4.52 -20.85 -4.69
C GLY A 331 -5.13 -22.26 -4.63
N LEU A 332 -6.46 -22.35 -4.69
CA LEU A 332 -7.17 -23.65 -4.73
C LEU A 332 -6.80 -24.47 -5.97
N LEU A 333 -6.72 -23.81 -7.13
CA LEU A 333 -6.33 -24.43 -8.40
C LEU A 333 -4.87 -24.91 -8.39
N SER A 334 -3.98 -24.17 -7.73
CA SER A 334 -2.57 -24.58 -7.58
C SER A 334 -2.43 -25.82 -6.70
N ASN A 335 -3.30 -25.99 -5.70
CA ASN A 335 -3.28 -27.18 -4.84
C ASN A 335 -3.82 -28.44 -5.55
N THR A 336 -4.77 -28.28 -6.49
CA THR A 336 -5.45 -29.42 -7.14
C THR A 336 -5.35 -29.36 -8.66
N GLN A 337 -4.33 -30.01 -9.25
CA GLN A 337 -4.07 -29.95 -10.70
C GLN A 337 -5.23 -30.47 -11.57
N LEU A 338 -6.04 -31.41 -11.07
CA LEU A 338 -7.21 -31.92 -11.78
C LEU A 338 -8.24 -30.81 -12.08
N TRP A 339 -8.32 -29.78 -11.22
CA TRP A 339 -9.28 -28.69 -11.41
C TRP A 339 -8.93 -27.80 -12.60
N TRP A 340 -7.64 -27.65 -12.92
CA TRP A 340 -7.22 -26.97 -14.15
C TRP A 340 -7.76 -27.69 -15.39
N LYS A 341 -7.66 -29.02 -15.40
CA LYS A 341 -8.20 -29.85 -16.48
C LYS A 341 -9.72 -29.75 -16.58
N ILE A 342 -10.43 -29.83 -15.45
CA ILE A 342 -11.91 -29.79 -15.43
C ILE A 342 -12.44 -28.43 -15.92
N LEU A 343 -11.82 -27.33 -15.49
CA LEU A 343 -12.32 -25.98 -15.79
C LEU A 343 -11.87 -25.46 -17.15
N PHE A 344 -10.68 -25.86 -17.61
CA PHE A 344 -10.05 -25.29 -18.81
C PHE A 344 -9.73 -26.34 -19.90
N GLY A 345 -10.09 -27.60 -19.69
CA GLY A 345 -9.98 -28.70 -20.65
C GLY A 345 -8.63 -29.44 -20.64
N ASP A 346 -8.52 -30.47 -21.50
CA ASP A 346 -7.34 -31.35 -21.59
C ASP A 346 -6.04 -30.62 -21.94
N ILE A 347 -6.13 -29.46 -22.58
CA ILE A 347 -4.98 -28.60 -22.93
C ILE A 347 -4.27 -28.09 -21.66
N CYS A 348 -5.00 -27.98 -20.54
CA CYS A 348 -4.47 -27.56 -19.26
C CYS A 348 -4.08 -28.73 -18.36
N ASN A 349 -3.98 -29.95 -18.90
CA ASN A 349 -3.47 -31.09 -18.16
C ASN A 349 -1.96 -30.94 -17.94
N VAL A 350 -1.57 -30.64 -16.70
CA VAL A 350 -0.17 -30.44 -16.29
C VAL A 350 0.62 -31.77 -16.34
N ASN A 351 -0.05 -32.91 -16.45
CA ASN A 351 0.58 -34.23 -16.60
C ASN A 351 0.99 -34.55 -18.05
N ASN A 352 0.58 -33.73 -19.04
CA ASN A 352 1.11 -33.81 -20.40
C ASN A 352 2.45 -33.05 -20.45
N CYS A 353 3.50 -33.69 -19.95
CA CYS A 353 4.87 -33.18 -20.02
C CYS A 353 5.50 -33.48 -21.38
#